data_AF-A0A1C5Q1Z9-F1
#
_entry.id   AF-A0A1C5Q1Z9-F1
#
_cell.length_a   1.000
_cell.length_b   1.000
_cell.length_c   1.000
_cell.angle_alpha   90.00
_cell.angle_beta   90.00
_cell.angle_gamma   90.00
#
_symmetry.space_group_name_H-M   'P 1'
#
loop_
_entity.id
_entity.type
_entity.pdbx_description
1 polymer ?
#
loop_
_entity_poly.entity_id
_entity_poly.type
_entity_poly.pdbx_seq_one_letter_code
_entity_poly.pdbx_strand_id
1 'polypeptide(L)'
;MLTEIKKCADAQDIKGLRYIFADCLDVDPTFEKYRESYEFCEKIPGLFESHQELGGIVEDQSKWSREYWDQLKMDLMKNFSQLRFEHMIQVAKVVYADKIDRLLKERSVSARRVVDVKKPEEGRNHESDITDHNVVSAGSQAMKENNNGTKLSEAELQEKRLEERRKEIEENNKRVEREQAAQRARIEAKRRSAYNGAGGDFTPKKSKGIVIGIIAVVIVVVLIMVLR
;
A
#
# COMPACT_ATOMS: atom_id res chain seq x y z
N MET A 1 2.45 -3.67 -15.96
CA MET A 1 3.42 -3.03 -15.03
C MET A 1 2.87 -1.72 -14.45
N LEU A 2 3.14 -1.43 -13.18
CA LEU A 2 2.71 -0.18 -12.51
C LEU A 2 3.53 1.04 -12.95
N THR A 3 2.87 2.17 -13.21
CA THR A 3 3.48 3.40 -13.76
C THR A 3 4.64 3.93 -12.91
N GLU A 4 4.49 4.00 -11.59
CA GLU A 4 5.55 4.53 -10.71
C GLU A 4 6.78 3.61 -10.67
N ILE A 5 6.57 2.29 -10.69
CA ILE A 5 7.68 1.32 -10.77
C ILE A 5 8.40 1.44 -12.11
N LYS A 6 7.64 1.58 -13.21
CA LYS A 6 8.20 1.78 -14.54
C LYS A 6 9.07 3.04 -14.59
N LYS A 7 8.61 4.17 -14.04
CA LYS A 7 9.40 5.40 -13.97
C LYS A 7 10.73 5.21 -13.24
N CYS A 8 10.71 4.56 -12.07
CA CYS A 8 11.95 4.29 -11.32
C CYS A 8 12.89 3.33 -12.09
N ALA A 9 12.35 2.29 -12.72
CA ALA A 9 13.13 1.34 -13.51
C ALA A 9 13.79 2.02 -14.74
N ASP A 10 13.02 2.82 -15.49
CA ASP A 10 13.49 3.57 -16.65
C ASP A 10 14.58 4.58 -16.25
N ALA A 11 14.46 5.19 -15.06
CA ALA A 11 15.43 6.14 -14.50
C ALA A 11 16.63 5.48 -13.79
N GLN A 12 16.69 4.14 -13.71
CA GLN A 12 17.66 3.39 -12.90
C GLN A 12 17.70 3.86 -11.42
N ASP A 13 16.57 4.32 -10.89
CA ASP A 13 16.42 4.69 -9.49
C ASP A 13 16.21 3.45 -8.62
N ILE A 14 17.31 2.74 -8.37
CA ILE A 14 17.34 1.52 -7.56
C ILE A 14 16.81 1.79 -6.15
N LYS A 15 17.11 2.95 -5.58
CA LYS A 15 16.67 3.31 -4.23
C LYS A 15 15.17 3.48 -4.19
N GLY A 16 14.58 4.17 -5.17
CA GLY A 16 13.14 4.31 -5.33
C GLY A 16 12.44 2.96 -5.50
N LEU A 17 12.98 2.07 -6.34
CA LEU A 17 12.45 0.71 -6.50
C LEU A 17 12.41 -0.04 -5.17
N ARG A 18 13.51 -0.02 -4.40
CA ARG A 18 13.58 -0.69 -3.09
C ARG A 18 12.56 -0.16 -2.10
N TYR A 19 12.35 1.17 -2.05
CA TYR A 19 11.29 1.74 -1.20
C TYR A 19 9.89 1.31 -1.65
N ILE A 20 9.61 1.34 -2.95
CA ILE A 20 8.30 0.92 -3.47
C ILE A 20 8.02 -0.54 -3.10
N PHE A 21 9.00 -1.43 -3.26
CA PHE A 21 8.82 -2.84 -2.90
C PHE A 21 8.79 -3.07 -1.39
N ALA A 22 9.54 -2.31 -0.58
CA ALA A 22 9.45 -2.40 0.88
C ALA A 22 8.03 -2.07 1.41
N ASP A 23 7.35 -1.11 0.79
CA ASP A 23 6.01 -0.67 1.18
C ASP A 23 4.88 -1.43 0.48
N CYS A 24 5.15 -2.14 -0.62
CA CYS A 24 4.09 -2.69 -1.46
C CYS A 24 3.21 -3.71 -0.74
N LEU A 25 3.79 -4.47 0.20
CA LEU A 25 3.07 -5.48 0.97
C LEU A 25 2.19 -4.88 2.08
N ASP A 26 2.46 -3.64 2.51
CA ASP A 26 1.52 -2.91 3.35
C ASP A 26 0.32 -2.41 2.56
N VAL A 27 0.52 -2.07 1.29
CA VAL A 27 -0.56 -1.61 0.40
C VAL A 27 -1.42 -2.79 -0.01
N ASP A 28 -0.79 -3.80 -0.62
CA ASP A 28 -1.43 -5.01 -1.13
C ASP A 28 -0.67 -6.27 -0.67
N PRO A 29 -1.02 -6.83 0.50
CA PRO A 29 -0.39 -8.04 1.03
C PRO A 29 -0.64 -9.30 0.19
N THR A 30 -1.55 -9.27 -0.79
CA THR A 30 -1.69 -10.36 -1.77
C THR A 30 -0.55 -10.40 -2.79
N PHE A 31 0.16 -9.28 -2.94
CA PHE A 31 1.23 -9.03 -3.90
C PHE A 31 0.81 -9.17 -5.39
N GLU A 32 -0.45 -9.46 -5.69
CA GLU A 32 -0.95 -9.68 -7.05
C GLU A 32 -0.70 -8.48 -7.96
N LYS A 33 -0.97 -7.27 -7.46
CA LYS A 33 -0.79 -6.03 -8.22
C LYS A 33 0.68 -5.74 -8.58
N TYR A 34 1.61 -6.26 -7.79
CA TYR A 34 3.04 -5.95 -7.90
C TYR A 34 3.84 -7.04 -8.62
N ARG A 35 3.30 -8.27 -8.72
CA ARG A 35 3.98 -9.45 -9.29
C ARG A 35 4.64 -9.20 -10.65
N GLU A 36 3.88 -8.72 -11.64
CA GLU A 36 4.42 -8.47 -12.98
C GLU A 36 5.55 -7.42 -12.96
N SER A 37 5.39 -6.39 -12.12
CA SER A 37 6.40 -5.33 -12.01
C SER A 37 7.66 -5.83 -11.29
N TYR A 38 7.49 -6.73 -10.32
CA TYR A 38 8.58 -7.40 -9.62
C TYR A 38 9.39 -8.31 -10.55
N GLU A 39 8.73 -9.20 -11.30
CA GLU A 39 9.38 -10.13 -12.25
C GLU A 39 10.18 -9.39 -13.34
N PHE A 40 9.74 -8.18 -13.69
CA PHE A 40 10.51 -7.29 -14.56
C PHE A 40 11.72 -6.69 -13.83
N CYS A 41 11.49 -6.10 -12.65
CA CYS A 41 12.53 -5.37 -11.91
C CYS A 41 13.63 -6.28 -11.35
N GLU A 42 13.32 -7.55 -11.04
CA GLU A 42 14.27 -8.54 -10.55
C GLU A 42 15.50 -8.70 -11.47
N LYS A 43 15.33 -8.42 -12.76
CA LYS A 43 16.39 -8.50 -13.77
C LYS A 43 17.27 -7.25 -13.83
N ILE A 44 16.93 -6.19 -13.09
CA ILE A 44 17.68 -4.93 -13.08
C ILE A 44 18.94 -5.10 -12.22
N PRO A 45 20.14 -4.87 -12.78
CA PRO A 45 21.38 -4.96 -12.02
C PRO A 45 21.39 -4.02 -10.81
N GLY A 46 21.82 -4.54 -9.66
CA GLY A 46 21.92 -3.77 -8.42
C GLY A 46 20.61 -3.61 -7.66
N LEU A 47 19.46 -4.09 -8.17
CA LEU A 47 18.22 -4.07 -7.38
C LEU A 47 18.39 -4.85 -6.07
N PHE A 48 18.91 -6.08 -6.18
CA PHE A 48 19.19 -6.93 -5.03
C PHE A 48 20.65 -6.90 -4.64
N GLU A 49 20.88 -6.94 -3.33
CA GLU A 49 22.17 -7.18 -2.72
C GLU A 49 22.35 -8.67 -2.41
N SER A 50 23.61 -9.11 -2.32
CA SER A 50 23.91 -10.42 -1.74
C SER A 50 23.33 -10.51 -0.34
N HIS A 51 22.80 -11.68 0.00
CA HIS A 51 22.21 -11.91 1.30
C HIS A 51 23.25 -11.78 2.42
N GLN A 52 22.90 -11.03 3.46
CA GLN A 52 23.69 -10.89 4.69
C GLN A 52 22.84 -11.35 5.88
N GLU A 53 23.42 -12.06 6.82
CA GLU A 53 22.75 -12.46 8.06
C GLU A 53 22.57 -11.25 9.00
N LEU A 54 21.33 -10.77 9.14
CA LEU A 54 20.91 -9.69 10.05
C LEU A 54 20.04 -10.28 11.17
N GLY A 55 18.74 -9.97 11.20
CA GLY A 55 17.74 -10.85 11.82
C GLY A 55 17.60 -12.10 10.96
N GLY A 56 17.75 -13.27 11.58
CA GLY A 56 17.62 -14.56 10.91
C GLY A 56 16.21 -14.78 10.33
N ILE A 57 16.12 -15.66 9.34
CA ILE A 57 14.85 -16.07 8.74
C ILE A 57 14.22 -17.14 9.64
N VAL A 58 13.08 -16.81 10.23
CA VAL A 58 12.24 -17.76 10.99
C VAL A 58 11.27 -18.42 10.01
N GLU A 59 11.41 -19.73 9.79
CA GLU A 59 10.53 -20.51 8.90
C GLU A 59 9.20 -20.93 9.56
N ASP A 60 9.20 -21.02 10.89
CA ASP A 60 8.04 -21.42 11.69
C ASP A 60 6.93 -20.35 11.65
N GLN A 61 5.86 -20.63 10.90
CA GLN A 61 4.76 -19.70 10.67
C GLN A 61 4.04 -19.28 11.95
N SER A 62 4.05 -20.12 13.00
CA SER A 62 3.42 -19.79 14.28
C SER A 62 4.11 -18.62 14.98
N LYS A 63 5.36 -18.31 14.59
CA LYS A 63 6.15 -17.20 15.10
C LYS A 63 6.07 -15.95 14.24
N TRP A 64 5.31 -15.97 13.15
CA TRP A 64 5.15 -14.83 12.25
C TRP A 64 4.15 -13.82 12.84
N SER A 65 4.63 -13.04 13.81
CA SER A 65 3.88 -11.98 14.45
C SER A 65 4.05 -10.63 13.74
N ARG A 66 3.29 -9.62 14.18
CA ARG A 66 3.45 -8.24 13.71
C ARG A 66 4.81 -7.65 14.09
N GLU A 67 5.34 -8.03 15.24
CA GLU A 67 6.68 -7.62 15.69
C GLU A 67 7.77 -8.24 14.80
N TYR A 68 7.60 -9.51 14.41
CA TYR A 68 8.50 -10.15 13.46
C TYR A 68 8.44 -9.47 12.07
N TRP A 69 7.25 -9.10 11.62
CA TRP A 69 7.06 -8.33 10.40
C TRP A 69 7.80 -6.98 10.42
N ASP A 70 7.68 -6.23 11.51
CA ASP A 70 8.37 -4.94 11.65
C ASP A 70 9.90 -5.11 11.65
N GLN A 71 10.40 -6.18 12.28
CA GLN A 71 11.82 -6.54 12.22
C GLN A 71 12.27 -6.86 10.79
N LEU A 72 11.49 -7.66 10.04
CA LEU A 72 11.80 -8.00 8.66
C LEU A 72 11.88 -6.77 7.75
N LYS A 73 10.98 -5.79 7.94
CA LYS A 73 11.07 -4.50 7.22
C LYS A 73 12.37 -3.76 7.51
N MET A 74 12.75 -3.67 8.77
CA MET A 74 13.99 -2.99 9.16
C MET A 74 15.21 -3.67 8.57
N ASP A 75 15.23 -5.00 8.51
CA ASP A 75 16.33 -5.75 7.94
C ASP A 75 16.34 -5.71 6.41
N LEU A 76 15.18 -5.74 5.76
CA LEU A 76 15.05 -5.55 4.31
C LEU A 76 15.58 -4.17 3.88
N MET A 77 15.32 -3.12 4.67
CA MET A 77 15.85 -1.79 4.40
C MET A 77 17.37 -1.66 4.57
N LYS A 78 17.99 -2.53 5.39
CA LYS A 78 19.45 -2.57 5.59
C LYS A 78 20.16 -3.42 4.55
N ASN A 79 19.55 -4.52 4.12
CA ASN A 79 20.05 -5.42 3.10
C ASN A 79 18.88 -5.87 2.23
N PHE A 80 18.70 -5.21 1.10
CA PHE A 80 17.60 -5.52 0.19
C PHE A 80 17.97 -6.75 -0.64
N SER A 81 17.94 -7.92 -0.03
CA SER A 81 18.19 -9.20 -0.71
C SER A 81 16.90 -9.86 -1.16
N GLN A 82 16.96 -10.55 -2.29
CA GLN A 82 15.84 -11.29 -2.85
C GLN A 82 15.24 -12.29 -1.85
N LEU A 83 16.11 -13.06 -1.18
CA LEU A 83 15.72 -14.02 -0.17
C LEU A 83 14.86 -13.39 0.96
N ARG A 84 15.24 -12.20 1.45
CA ARG A 84 14.49 -11.49 2.49
C ARG A 84 13.13 -11.04 1.97
N PHE A 85 13.10 -10.49 0.76
CA PHE A 85 11.86 -9.98 0.19
C PHE A 85 10.86 -11.10 -0.10
N GLU A 86 11.32 -12.22 -0.66
CA GLU A 86 10.48 -13.40 -0.91
C GLU A 86 9.94 -14.02 0.38
N HIS A 87 10.77 -14.09 1.42
CA HIS A 87 10.31 -14.49 2.75
C HIS A 87 9.23 -13.53 3.27
N MET A 88 9.43 -12.22 3.11
CA MET A 88 8.46 -11.20 3.52
C MET A 88 7.13 -11.34 2.77
N ILE A 89 7.12 -11.72 1.48
CA ILE A 89 5.89 -12.04 0.73
C ILE A 89 5.11 -13.19 1.40
N GLN A 90 5.79 -14.22 1.89
CA GLN A 90 5.13 -15.34 2.59
C GLN A 90 4.58 -14.90 3.96
N VAL A 91 5.38 -14.17 4.73
CA VAL A 91 4.98 -13.67 6.06
C VAL A 91 3.77 -12.74 5.97
N ALA A 92 3.71 -11.90 4.93
CA ALA A 92 2.58 -10.99 4.70
C ALA A 92 1.24 -11.73 4.62
N LYS A 93 1.21 -12.94 4.05
CA LYS A 93 -0.01 -13.76 3.93
C LYS A 93 -0.59 -14.14 5.29
N VAL A 94 0.27 -14.34 6.28
CA VAL A 94 -0.13 -14.72 7.65
C VAL A 94 -0.44 -13.47 8.47
N VAL A 95 0.49 -12.50 8.51
CA VAL A 95 0.37 -11.29 9.33
C VAL A 95 -0.80 -10.39 8.91
N TYR A 96 -1.17 -10.42 7.62
CA TYR A 96 -2.25 -9.63 7.06
C TYR A 96 -3.42 -10.46 6.52
N ALA A 97 -3.63 -11.69 7.01
CA ALA A 97 -4.71 -12.57 6.57
C ALA A 97 -6.09 -11.87 6.54
N ASP A 98 -6.47 -11.19 7.62
CA ASP A 98 -7.73 -10.44 7.70
C ASP A 98 -7.86 -9.35 6.61
N LYS A 99 -6.75 -8.68 6.30
CA LYS A 99 -6.73 -7.64 5.26
C LYS A 99 -6.83 -8.26 3.86
N ILE A 100 -6.16 -9.39 3.64
CA ILE A 100 -6.25 -10.16 2.40
C ILE A 100 -7.70 -10.58 2.14
N ASP A 101 -8.37 -11.14 3.14
CA ASP A 101 -9.77 -11.57 3.00
C ASP A 101 -10.70 -10.41 2.63
N ARG A 102 -10.52 -9.25 3.25
CA ARG A 102 -11.26 -8.03 2.91
C ARG A 102 -10.99 -7.60 1.46
N LEU A 103 -9.73 -7.53 1.05
CA LEU A 103 -9.33 -7.13 -0.30
C LEU A 103 -9.87 -8.08 -1.37
N LEU A 104 -9.81 -9.39 -1.14
CA LEU A 104 -10.33 -10.40 -2.07
C LEU A 104 -11.86 -10.29 -2.19
N LYS A 105 -12.57 -10.08 -1.08
CA LYS A 105 -14.01 -9.83 -1.09
C LYS A 105 -14.36 -8.57 -1.90
N GLU A 106 -13.68 -7.46 -1.64
CA GLU A 106 -13.88 -6.19 -2.37
C GLU A 106 -13.61 -6.31 -3.87
N ARG A 107 -12.55 -7.04 -4.25
CA ARG A 107 -12.23 -7.35 -5.66
C ARG A 107 -13.32 -8.17 -6.31
N SER A 108 -13.85 -9.18 -5.62
CA SER A 108 -14.93 -10.03 -6.15
C SER A 108 -16.23 -9.24 -6.39
N VAL A 109 -16.58 -8.31 -5.49
CA VAL A 109 -17.76 -7.44 -5.63
C VAL A 109 -17.58 -6.47 -6.78
N SER A 110 -16.40 -5.83 -6.86
CA SER A 110 -16.06 -4.92 -7.96
C SER A 110 -16.10 -5.62 -9.31
N ALA A 111 -15.56 -6.83 -9.40
CA ALA A 111 -15.59 -7.63 -10.63
C ALA A 111 -17.04 -7.95 -11.07
N ARG A 112 -17.92 -8.32 -10.14
CA ARG A 112 -19.34 -8.59 -10.43
C ARG A 112 -20.08 -7.37 -10.95
N ARG A 113 -19.84 -6.18 -10.37
CA ARG A 113 -20.45 -4.93 -10.83
C ARG A 113 -20.04 -4.55 -12.26
N VAL A 114 -18.80 -4.82 -12.64
CA VAL A 114 -18.31 -4.55 -14.02
C VAL A 114 -18.98 -5.49 -15.04
N VAL A 115 -19.31 -6.73 -14.65
CA VAL A 115 -20.00 -7.68 -15.53
C VAL A 115 -21.47 -7.30 -15.73
N ASP A 116 -22.16 -6.85 -14.68
CA ASP A 116 -23.57 -6.44 -14.76
C ASP A 116 -23.77 -5.21 -15.66
N VAL A 117 -22.82 -4.26 -15.65
CA VAL A 117 -22.84 -3.07 -16.52
C VAL A 117 -22.53 -3.38 -17.99
N LYS A 118 -21.94 -4.54 -18.31
CA LYS A 118 -21.56 -4.93 -19.68
C LYS A 118 -22.59 -5.85 -20.36
N LYS A 119 -23.73 -6.16 -19.73
CA LYS A 119 -24.79 -6.92 -20.39
C LYS A 119 -25.50 -6.02 -21.42
N PRO A 120 -25.54 -6.36 -22.72
CA PRO A 120 -26.32 -5.62 -23.71
C PRO A 120 -27.82 -5.76 -23.39
N GLU A 121 -28.54 -4.63 -23.39
CA GLU A 121 -29.99 -4.63 -23.54
C GLU A 121 -30.33 -5.11 -24.97
N GLU A 122 -30.40 -6.42 -25.18
CA GLU A 122 -31.11 -6.99 -26.33
C GLU A 122 -32.49 -7.44 -25.86
N GLY A 123 -33.52 -6.72 -26.31
CA GLY A 123 -34.92 -7.08 -26.06
C GLY A 123 -35.92 -5.94 -26.13
N ARG A 124 -35.74 -4.93 -26.99
CA ARG A 124 -36.82 -4.00 -27.35
C ARG A 124 -37.34 -4.37 -28.74
N ASN A 125 -38.21 -5.37 -28.79
CA ASN A 125 -38.95 -5.69 -30.00
C ASN A 125 -40.02 -4.61 -30.21
N HIS A 126 -39.88 -3.84 -31.28
CA HIS A 126 -40.92 -2.99 -31.84
C HIS A 126 -40.98 -3.25 -33.34
N GLU A 127 -41.95 -4.05 -33.79
CA GLU A 127 -42.64 -3.88 -35.07
C GLU A 127 -43.86 -4.83 -35.05
N SER A 128 -45.07 -4.27 -34.94
CA SER A 128 -46.01 -3.99 -36.04
C SER A 128 -47.08 -5.07 -36.12
N ASP A 129 -48.31 -4.75 -35.74
CA ASP A 129 -49.45 -5.26 -36.50
C ASP A 129 -50.61 -4.26 -36.47
N ILE A 130 -51.15 -4.04 -37.66
CA ILE A 130 -52.25 -3.14 -37.99
C ILE A 130 -53.54 -3.93 -37.79
N THR A 131 -54.55 -3.37 -37.12
CA THR A 131 -55.95 -3.52 -37.55
C THR A 131 -56.92 -2.56 -36.83
N ASP A 132 -57.90 -2.13 -37.61
CA ASP A 132 -58.99 -1.20 -37.35
C ASP A 132 -59.88 -1.51 -36.14
N HIS A 133 -60.37 -0.48 -35.45
CA HIS A 133 -61.70 0.11 -35.72
C HIS A 133 -62.11 1.13 -34.64
N ASN A 134 -62.57 2.27 -35.16
CA ASN A 134 -63.55 3.25 -34.67
C ASN A 134 -64.39 2.87 -33.42
N VAL A 135 -64.61 3.83 -32.49
CA VAL A 135 -65.94 4.28 -31.97
C VAL A 135 -65.81 5.12 -30.67
N VAL A 136 -66.02 6.44 -30.84
CA VAL A 136 -66.95 7.33 -30.10
C VAL A 136 -66.61 7.90 -28.69
N SER A 137 -66.84 9.23 -28.65
CA SER A 137 -67.26 10.14 -27.55
C SER A 137 -66.27 10.48 -26.44
N ALA A 138 -65.85 11.73 -26.22
CA ALA A 138 -66.54 13.02 -26.02
C ALA A 138 -66.54 13.44 -24.54
N GLY A 139 -66.11 14.68 -24.28
CA GLY A 139 -66.23 15.42 -23.01
C GLY A 139 -64.87 15.72 -22.36
N SER A 140 -64.29 16.92 -22.54
CA SER A 140 -64.44 18.12 -21.66
C SER A 140 -63.72 17.96 -20.31
N GLN A 141 -62.96 18.90 -19.73
CA GLN A 141 -62.62 20.30 -20.02
C GLN A 141 -61.45 20.71 -19.10
N ALA A 142 -60.75 21.78 -19.51
CA ALA A 142 -59.83 22.67 -18.79
C ALA A 142 -59.72 22.62 -17.25
N MET A 143 -58.48 22.73 -16.74
CA MET A 143 -58.10 23.80 -15.80
C MET A 143 -56.57 24.02 -15.80
N LYS A 144 -56.14 25.20 -16.23
CA LYS A 144 -54.82 25.78 -15.93
C LYS A 144 -54.99 26.61 -14.66
N GLU A 145 -54.18 26.36 -13.64
CA GLU A 145 -53.95 27.34 -12.58
C GLU A 145 -52.49 27.30 -12.10
N ASN A 146 -52.04 28.50 -11.72
CA ASN A 146 -50.67 28.97 -11.66
C ASN A 146 -50.07 28.81 -10.25
N ASN A 147 -48.82 28.34 -10.23
CA ASN A 147 -47.64 28.96 -9.61
C ASN A 147 -47.42 29.02 -8.08
N ASN A 148 -46.14 28.75 -7.76
CA ASN A 148 -45.32 29.19 -6.62
C ASN A 148 -45.55 28.62 -5.21
N GLY A 149 -44.84 27.50 -4.94
CA GLY A 149 -44.32 27.15 -3.63
C GLY A 149 -42.80 27.00 -3.70
N THR A 150 -42.09 27.93 -3.06
CA THR A 150 -40.67 27.99 -2.71
C THR A 150 -39.88 26.69 -2.90
N LYS A 151 -39.23 26.53 -4.06
CA LYS A 151 -38.12 25.59 -4.21
C LYS A 151 -36.83 26.38 -4.04
N LEU A 152 -36.24 26.35 -2.84
CA LEU A 152 -34.76 26.39 -2.79
C LEU A 152 -34.32 25.29 -3.76
N SER A 153 -33.55 25.66 -4.76
CA SER A 153 -33.23 24.77 -5.87
C SER A 153 -32.59 23.52 -5.28
N GLU A 154 -33.00 22.32 -5.70
CA GLU A 154 -32.37 21.06 -5.26
C GLU A 154 -30.83 21.12 -5.40
N ALA A 155 -30.34 21.94 -6.33
CA ALA A 155 -28.94 22.27 -6.51
C ALA A 155 -28.30 22.98 -5.30
N GLU A 156 -28.95 23.97 -4.70
CA GLU A 156 -28.43 24.69 -3.52
C GLU A 156 -28.35 23.78 -2.30
N LEU A 157 -29.33 22.87 -2.13
CA LEU A 157 -29.32 21.89 -1.06
C LEU A 157 -28.24 20.81 -1.28
N GLN A 158 -28.00 20.42 -2.53
CA GLN A 158 -26.90 19.51 -2.88
C GLN A 158 -25.53 20.15 -2.66
N GLU A 159 -25.36 21.42 -3.04
CA GLU A 159 -24.12 22.16 -2.85
C GLU A 159 -23.79 22.32 -1.37
N LYS A 160 -24.77 22.67 -0.53
CA LYS A 160 -24.60 22.75 0.92
C LYS A 160 -24.17 21.41 1.54
N ARG A 161 -24.77 20.30 1.10
CA ARG A 161 -24.39 18.94 1.55
C ARG A 161 -22.99 18.55 1.09
N LEU A 162 -22.60 18.94 -0.12
CA LEU A 162 -21.25 18.72 -0.65
C LEU A 162 -20.22 19.51 0.13
N GLU A 163 -20.54 20.75 0.52
CA GLU A 163 -19.65 21.60 1.31
C GLU A 163 -19.50 21.09 2.75
N GLU A 164 -20.58 20.65 3.37
CA GLU A 164 -20.56 19.99 4.70
C GLU A 164 -19.70 18.73 4.67
N ARG A 165 -19.88 17.86 3.66
CA ARG A 165 -19.05 16.66 3.49
C ARG A 165 -17.58 17.00 3.27
N ARG A 166 -17.27 18.05 2.51
CA ARG A 166 -15.88 18.50 2.29
C ARG A 166 -15.23 18.97 3.59
N LYS A 167 -15.95 19.75 4.40
CA LYS A 167 -15.47 20.21 5.72
C LYS A 167 -15.21 19.03 6.66
N GLU A 168 -16.11 18.05 6.69
CA GLU A 168 -15.94 16.85 7.51
C GLU A 168 -14.69 16.03 7.09
N ILE A 169 -14.48 15.86 5.78
CA ILE A 169 -13.29 15.17 5.26
C ILE A 169 -12.01 15.94 5.63
N GLU A 170 -12.02 17.27 5.49
CA GLU A 170 -10.86 18.10 5.85
C GLU A 170 -10.55 18.03 7.34
N GLU A 171 -11.57 18.08 8.21
CA GLU A 171 -11.38 17.95 9.65
C GLU A 171 -10.86 16.56 10.05
N ASN A 172 -11.37 15.51 9.43
CA ASN A 172 -10.90 14.15 9.68
C ASN A 172 -9.44 13.99 9.23
N ASN A 173 -9.09 14.49 8.04
CA ASN A 173 -7.70 14.50 7.56
C ASN A 173 -6.77 15.26 8.51
N LYS A 174 -7.18 16.44 9.00
CA LYS A 174 -6.42 17.21 10.01
C LYS A 174 -6.30 16.48 11.36
N ARG A 175 -7.28 15.66 11.74
CA ARG A 175 -7.20 14.84 12.97
C ARG A 175 -6.22 13.68 12.78
N VAL A 176 -6.33 12.96 11.66
CA VAL A 176 -5.43 11.85 11.31
C VAL A 176 -3.99 12.34 11.22
N GLU A 177 -3.74 13.48 10.57
CA GLU A 177 -2.40 14.07 10.47
C GLU A 177 -1.82 14.42 11.84
N ARG A 178 -2.62 15.04 12.72
CA ARG A 178 -2.20 15.35 14.10
C ARG A 178 -1.90 14.10 14.91
N GLU A 179 -2.70 13.05 14.75
CA GLU A 179 -2.49 11.78 15.45
C GLU A 179 -1.22 11.08 14.96
N GLN A 180 -0.99 11.05 13.65
CA GLN A 180 0.23 10.51 13.07
C GLN A 180 1.47 11.30 13.49
N ALA A 181 1.39 12.64 13.50
CA ALA A 181 2.48 13.49 13.98
C ALA A 181 2.78 13.23 15.47
N ALA A 182 1.76 13.11 16.32
CA ALA A 182 1.92 12.80 17.74
C ALA A 182 2.52 11.40 17.96
N GLN A 183 2.11 10.40 17.17
CA GLN A 183 2.70 9.07 17.21
C GLN A 183 4.18 9.09 16.79
N ARG A 184 4.52 9.79 15.71
CA ARG A 184 5.92 9.96 15.27
C ARG A 184 6.77 10.62 16.34
N ALA A 185 6.28 11.70 16.95
CA ALA A 185 6.98 12.39 18.03
C ALA A 185 7.18 11.49 19.27
N ARG A 186 6.20 10.64 19.61
CA ARG A 186 6.32 9.66 20.71
C ARG A 186 7.37 8.59 20.41
N ILE A 187 7.42 8.09 19.18
CA ILE A 187 8.42 7.10 18.75
C ILE A 187 9.82 7.71 18.80
N GLU A 188 9.98 8.94 18.29
CA GLU A 188 11.26 9.65 18.32
C GLU A 188 11.71 9.98 19.74
N ALA A 189 10.80 10.39 20.62
CA ALA A 189 11.10 10.64 22.04
C ALA A 189 11.57 9.36 22.75
N LYS A 190 10.91 8.21 22.51
CA LYS A 190 11.35 6.91 23.03
C LYS A 190 12.73 6.51 22.51
N ARG A 191 13.01 6.77 21.23
CA ARG A 191 14.32 6.50 20.64
C ARG A 191 15.42 7.37 21.28
N ARG A 192 15.11 8.64 21.55
CA ARG A 192 16.03 9.58 22.19
C ARG A 192 16.26 9.25 23.67
N SER A 193 15.25 8.81 24.40
CA SER A 193 15.41 8.37 25.79
C SER A 193 16.16 7.03 25.90
N ALA A 194 15.97 6.10 24.96
CA ALA A 194 16.77 4.87 24.89
C ALA A 194 18.25 5.16 24.61
N TYR A 195 18.55 6.17 23.79
CA TYR A 195 19.93 6.59 23.50
C TYR A 195 20.58 7.32 24.69
N ASN A 196 19.84 8.18 25.40
CA ASN A 196 20.36 8.89 26.58
C ASN A 196 20.37 8.03 27.87
N GLY A 197 19.56 6.96 27.94
CA GLY A 197 19.51 6.03 29.08
C GLY A 197 20.67 5.03 29.13
N ALA A 198 21.43 4.89 28.04
CA ALA A 198 22.64 4.05 27.97
C ALA A 198 23.92 4.79 28.45
N GLY A 199 23.79 6.00 29.01
CA GLY A 199 24.89 6.85 29.48
C GLY A 199 25.10 6.86 30.99
N GLY A 200 24.69 5.80 31.71
CA GLY A 200 24.79 5.71 33.16
C GLY A 200 25.82 4.68 33.64
N ASP A 201 26.99 5.20 34.02
CA ASP A 201 28.00 4.61 34.91
C ASP A 201 28.74 3.33 34.46
N PHE A 202 29.88 3.52 33.80
CA PHE A 202 31.00 2.58 33.94
C PHE A 202 32.32 3.34 34.02
N THR A 203 32.89 3.38 35.22
CA THR A 203 34.26 3.82 35.47
C THR A 203 35.26 2.93 34.72
N PRO A 204 36.37 3.47 34.19
CA PRO A 204 37.23 2.74 33.27
C PRO A 204 38.16 1.78 34.03
N LYS A 205 37.84 0.49 34.03
CA LYS A 205 38.81 -0.58 34.36
C LYS A 205 39.08 -1.44 33.13
N LYS A 206 40.17 -1.08 32.44
CA LYS A 206 41.10 -1.89 31.64
C LYS A 206 40.60 -3.29 31.19
N SER A 207 40.20 -3.38 29.92
CA SER A 207 40.29 -4.61 29.13
C SER A 207 40.64 -4.24 27.69
N LYS A 208 41.94 -4.23 27.39
CA LYS A 208 42.49 -4.18 26.04
C LYS A 208 42.49 -5.60 25.45
N GLY A 209 42.11 -5.74 24.19
CA GLY A 209 42.13 -6.98 23.39
C GLY A 209 40.70 -7.48 23.15
N ILE A 210 40.20 -7.72 21.93
CA ILE A 210 40.81 -8.16 20.67
C ILE A 210 39.86 -7.69 19.54
N VAL A 211 40.15 -6.58 18.83
CA VAL A 211 39.51 -6.27 17.51
C VAL A 211 40.44 -5.42 16.61
N ILE A 212 41.75 -5.64 16.67
CA ILE A 212 42.70 -4.99 15.72
C ILE A 212 43.45 -6.04 14.86
N GLY A 213 43.37 -7.33 15.22
CA GLY A 213 44.04 -8.41 14.48
C GLY A 213 43.41 -8.77 13.13
N ILE A 214 42.10 -8.60 12.95
CA ILE A 214 41.42 -9.07 11.73
C ILE A 214 41.74 -8.15 10.53
N ILE A 215 41.82 -6.83 10.75
CA ILE A 215 42.10 -5.88 9.66
C ILE A 215 43.55 -6.00 9.18
N ALA A 216 44.51 -6.21 10.09
CA ALA A 216 45.92 -6.37 9.71
C ALA A 216 46.18 -7.69 8.96
N VAL A 217 45.52 -8.80 9.34
CA VAL A 217 45.69 -10.10 8.66
C VAL A 217 45.08 -10.07 7.25
N VAL A 218 43.93 -9.43 7.06
CA VAL A 218 43.32 -9.30 5.73
C VAL A 218 44.20 -8.47 4.78
N ILE A 219 44.82 -7.39 5.26
CA ILE A 219 45.70 -6.56 4.43
C ILE A 219 46.96 -7.34 3.99
N VAL A 220 47.56 -8.13 4.88
CA VAL A 220 48.75 -8.94 4.55
C VAL A 220 48.43 -10.04 3.54
N VAL A 221 47.27 -10.70 3.65
CA VAL A 221 46.85 -11.75 2.68
C VAL A 221 46.59 -11.15 1.29
N VAL A 222 45.95 -9.98 1.22
CA VAL A 222 45.69 -9.28 -0.05
C VAL A 222 47.01 -8.84 -0.71
N LEU A 223 47.98 -8.33 0.04
CA LEU A 223 49.28 -7.93 -0.50
C LEU A 223 50.08 -9.13 -1.05
N ILE A 224 50.02 -10.29 -0.39
CA ILE A 224 50.68 -11.51 -0.86
C ILE A 224 50.03 -12.06 -2.14
N MET A 225 48.72 -11.92 -2.29
CA MET A 225 48.01 -12.33 -3.51
C MET A 225 48.27 -11.41 -4.71
N VAL A 226 48.50 -10.12 -4.49
CA VAL A 226 48.76 -9.15 -5.57
C VAL A 226 50.23 -9.17 -6.02
N LEU A 227 51.15 -9.65 -5.17
CA LEU A 227 52.59 -9.72 -5.46
C LEU A 227 53.08 -11.10 -5.96
N ARG A 228 52.16 -12.04 -6.24
CA ARG A 228 52.46 -13.34 -6.84
C ARG A 228 52.03 -13.43 -8.30
#